data_AF-A0A1X3A069-F1
#
_entry.id   AF-A0A1X3A069-F1
#
_cell.length_a   1.000
_cell.length_b   1.000
_cell.length_c   1.000
_cell.angle_alpha   90.00
_cell.angle_beta   90.00
_cell.angle_gamma   90.00
#
_symmetry.space_group_name_H-M   'P 1'
#
loop_
_entity.id
_entity.type
_entity.pdbx_description
1 polymer ?
#
loop_
_entity_poly.entity_id
_entity_poly.type
_entity_poly.pdbx_seq_one_letter_code
_entity_poly.pdbx_strand_id
1 'polypeptide(L)'
;MEKQTLSTLATITAISVAIITPTSALAEDMKYNQAIYEEIGMDRSEVIDWVQDPKRNIYGKTEDETMQYLIASTKEEQASNIRMDTTAARGSWSNQWFAKGVWIARDGMWSLSLQPTWWAATATPTRYYYAESAWATVPPQFSSSRHWTAYPTASKMMKEQFDCHVRYGNLKTPYNLEPSRTSISQITCN
;
A
#
# COMPACT_ATOMS: atom_id res chain seq x y z
N MET A 1 9.84 89.05 5.45
CA MET A 1 9.31 88.32 6.63
C MET A 1 7.80 88.27 6.44
N GLU A 2 7.08 87.16 6.37
CA GLU A 2 7.33 85.74 6.59
C GLU A 2 6.25 84.94 5.83
N LYS A 3 6.68 83.77 5.31
CA LYS A 3 6.00 82.46 5.20
C LYS A 3 4.53 82.40 4.74
N GLN A 4 4.30 81.95 3.51
CA GLN A 4 4.12 80.54 3.10
C GLN A 4 2.70 79.98 3.35
N THR A 5 2.01 79.80 2.24
CA THR A 5 0.85 78.93 1.99
C THR A 5 1.04 77.51 2.52
N LEU A 6 0.01 76.94 3.15
CA LEU A 6 -0.18 75.48 3.19
C LEU A 6 -1.66 75.15 2.94
N SER A 7 -1.93 74.62 1.75
CA SER A 7 -3.17 73.90 1.42
C SER A 7 -3.02 72.47 1.94
N THR A 8 -3.90 72.07 2.85
CA THR A 8 -3.89 70.72 3.41
C THR A 8 -4.58 69.78 2.43
N LEU A 9 -3.80 69.07 1.60
CA LEU A 9 -4.28 67.91 0.87
C LEU A 9 -4.50 66.76 1.88
N ALA A 10 -5.74 66.35 2.07
CA ALA A 10 -6.05 65.10 2.76
C ALA A 10 -5.76 63.93 1.82
N THR A 11 -4.64 63.24 2.00
CA THR A 11 -4.38 61.94 1.38
C THR A 11 -5.32 60.90 1.98
N ILE A 12 -6.32 60.49 1.21
CA ILE A 12 -7.14 59.31 1.50
C ILE A 12 -6.29 58.09 1.13
N THR A 13 -5.70 57.45 2.14
CA THR A 13 -5.05 56.15 1.97
C THR A 13 -6.15 55.11 1.76
N ALA A 14 -6.37 54.68 0.52
CA ALA A 14 -7.24 53.54 0.24
C ALA A 14 -6.60 52.28 0.84
N ILE A 15 -7.15 51.80 1.95
CA ILE A 15 -6.84 50.47 2.46
C ILE A 15 -7.55 49.50 1.53
N SER A 16 -6.81 48.93 0.58
CA SER A 16 -7.24 47.79 -0.19
C SER A 16 -7.40 46.61 0.78
N VAL A 17 -8.61 46.44 1.31
CA VAL A 17 -8.97 45.19 1.98
C VAL A 17 -8.99 44.13 0.87
N ALA A 18 -7.91 43.35 0.80
CA ALA A 18 -7.94 42.10 0.07
C ALA A 18 -8.99 41.22 0.76
N ILE A 19 -10.20 41.20 0.20
CA ILE A 19 -11.18 40.19 0.52
C ILE A 19 -10.59 38.90 -0.02
N ILE A 20 -9.87 38.17 0.84
CA ILE A 20 -9.54 36.77 0.59
C ILE A 20 -10.90 36.08 0.63
N THR A 21 -11.53 35.96 -0.52
CA THR A 21 -12.60 34.99 -0.68
C THR A 21 -11.96 33.64 -0.36
N PRO A 22 -12.46 32.88 0.64
CA PRO A 22 -12.04 31.50 0.75
C PRO A 22 -12.45 30.85 -0.56
N THR A 23 -11.47 30.53 -1.40
CA THR A 23 -11.68 29.66 -2.54
C THR A 23 -12.22 28.37 -1.96
N SER A 24 -13.53 28.18 -2.09
CA SER A 24 -14.25 26.95 -1.75
C SER A 24 -13.90 25.79 -2.69
N ALA A 25 -12.65 25.76 -3.17
CA ALA A 25 -12.06 24.81 -4.11
C ALA A 25 -10.89 24.03 -3.49
N LEU A 26 -10.62 24.17 -2.18
CA LEU A 26 -9.51 23.49 -1.48
C LEU A 26 -9.99 22.72 -0.24
N ALA A 27 -11.20 22.17 -0.32
CA ALA A 27 -11.65 21.12 0.57
C ALA A 27 -12.57 20.19 -0.22
N GLU A 28 -12.02 19.44 -1.18
CA GLU A 28 -12.42 18.03 -1.21
C GLU A 28 -12.16 17.52 0.21
N ASP A 29 -13.16 16.93 0.83
CA ASP A 29 -13.03 16.38 2.17
C ASP A 29 -11.93 15.31 2.13
N MET A 30 -10.71 15.68 2.50
CA MET A 30 -9.61 14.73 2.55
C MET A 30 -9.96 13.67 3.60
N LYS A 31 -10.52 12.55 3.13
CA LYS A 31 -10.93 11.41 3.97
C LYS A 31 -9.78 10.89 4.83
N TYR A 32 -8.56 11.03 4.30
CA TYR A 32 -7.31 10.63 4.96
C TYR A 32 -6.45 11.87 5.23
N ASN A 33 -5.96 11.99 6.46
CA ASN A 33 -5.06 13.08 6.85
C ASN A 33 -3.59 12.72 6.57
N GLN A 34 -2.70 13.72 6.65
CA GLN A 34 -1.27 13.54 6.36
C GLN A 34 -0.60 12.44 7.21
N ALA A 35 -1.00 12.28 8.47
CA ALA A 35 -0.41 11.27 9.36
C ALA A 35 -0.63 9.83 8.85
N ILE A 36 -1.74 9.58 8.14
CA ILE A 36 -2.00 8.26 7.54
C ILE A 36 -1.04 8.00 6.36
N TYR A 37 -0.77 9.01 5.53
CA TYR A 37 0.20 8.91 4.43
C TYR A 37 1.62 8.69 4.94
N GLU A 38 1.98 9.37 6.03
CA GLU A 38 3.25 9.14 6.75
C GLU A 38 3.33 7.72 7.33
N GLU A 39 2.25 7.22 7.94
CA GLU A 39 2.21 5.86 8.51
C GLU A 39 2.41 4.79 7.43
N ILE A 40 1.74 4.91 6.28
CA ILE A 40 1.89 3.96 5.16
C ILE A 40 3.20 4.14 4.40
N GLY A 41 3.90 5.25 4.62
CA GLY A 41 5.17 5.58 3.98
C GLY A 41 5.02 5.91 2.49
N MET A 42 3.93 6.56 2.10
CA MET A 42 3.64 6.91 0.71
C MET A 42 2.95 8.27 0.63
N ASP A 43 3.39 9.12 -0.28
CA ASP A 43 2.77 10.43 -0.50
C ASP A 43 1.40 10.27 -1.16
N ARG A 44 0.49 11.21 -0.88
CA ARG A 44 -0.83 11.20 -1.53
C ARG A 44 -0.73 11.19 -3.05
N SER A 45 0.21 11.94 -3.63
CA SER A 45 0.41 11.95 -5.08
C SER A 45 0.77 10.57 -5.63
N GLU A 46 1.56 9.77 -4.91
CA GLU A 46 1.90 8.42 -5.35
C GLU A 46 0.68 7.48 -5.35
N VAL A 47 -0.20 7.61 -4.35
CA VAL A 47 -1.47 6.88 -4.29
C VAL A 47 -2.35 7.28 -5.47
N ILE A 48 -2.52 8.57 -5.71
CA ILE A 48 -3.34 9.10 -6.81
C ILE A 48 -2.78 8.69 -8.17
N ASP A 49 -1.46 8.76 -8.36
CA ASP A 49 -0.78 8.34 -9.58
C ASP A 49 -1.03 6.85 -9.87
N TRP A 50 -0.99 5.99 -8.84
CA TRP A 50 -1.31 4.57 -9.00
C TRP A 50 -2.80 4.36 -9.34
N VAL A 51 -3.71 5.06 -8.64
CA VAL A 51 -5.16 4.95 -8.85
C VAL A 51 -5.53 5.37 -10.27
N GLN A 52 -4.89 6.41 -10.80
CA GLN A 52 -5.17 6.97 -12.12
C GLN A 52 -4.44 6.24 -13.26
N ASP A 53 -3.44 5.39 -12.99
CA ASP A 53 -2.72 4.65 -14.03
C ASP A 53 -3.54 3.42 -14.50
N PRO A 54 -4.12 3.44 -15.71
CA PRO A 54 -4.96 2.35 -16.21
C PRO A 54 -4.17 1.08 -16.51
N LYS A 55 -2.83 1.13 -16.58
CA LYS A 55 -1.98 -0.06 -16.76
C LYS A 55 -1.62 -0.74 -15.44
N ARG A 56 -1.74 -0.01 -14.31
CA ARG A 56 -1.52 -0.53 -12.97
C ARG A 56 -2.83 -0.90 -12.28
N ASN A 57 -3.85 -0.05 -12.39
CA ASN A 57 -5.16 -0.18 -11.74
C ASN A 57 -6.27 -0.64 -12.71
N ILE A 58 -6.10 -1.79 -13.36
CA ILE A 58 -7.09 -2.28 -14.33
C ILE A 58 -8.44 -2.67 -13.71
N TYR A 59 -8.51 -2.87 -12.38
CA TYR A 59 -9.74 -3.20 -11.68
C TYR A 59 -10.52 -1.97 -11.22
N GLY A 60 -10.02 -0.76 -11.53
CA GLY A 60 -10.69 0.48 -11.16
C GLY A 60 -10.82 0.66 -9.65
N LYS A 61 -9.80 0.25 -8.89
CA LYS A 61 -9.74 0.48 -7.45
C LYS A 61 -9.80 1.97 -7.17
N THR A 62 -10.71 2.36 -6.28
CA THR A 62 -10.84 3.73 -5.83
C THR A 62 -9.64 4.14 -4.96
N GLU A 63 -9.47 5.45 -4.73
CA GLU A 63 -8.53 5.95 -3.71
C GLU A 63 -8.84 5.31 -2.36
N ASP A 64 -10.12 5.16 -2.02
CA ASP A 64 -10.54 4.59 -0.75
C ASP A 64 -10.15 3.11 -0.58
N GLU A 65 -10.42 2.28 -1.58
CA GLU A 65 -10.02 0.86 -1.55
C GLU A 65 -8.50 0.71 -1.49
N THR A 66 -7.79 1.55 -2.24
CA THR A 66 -6.32 1.57 -2.26
C THR A 66 -5.76 1.95 -0.88
N MET A 67 -6.33 2.98 -0.26
CA MET A 67 -5.93 3.40 1.09
C MET A 67 -6.24 2.33 2.14
N GLN A 68 -7.41 1.68 2.08
CA GLN A 68 -7.75 0.56 2.96
C GLN A 68 -6.73 -0.59 2.84
N TYR A 69 -6.32 -0.93 1.62
CA TYR A 69 -5.28 -1.92 1.36
C TYR A 69 -3.92 -1.52 1.96
N LEU A 70 -3.48 -0.28 1.73
CA LEU A 70 -2.21 0.24 2.21
C LEU A 70 -2.15 0.29 3.74
N ILE A 71 -3.23 0.76 4.38
CA ILE A 71 -3.36 0.81 5.85
C ILE A 71 -3.33 -0.61 6.43
N ALA A 72 -4.12 -1.53 5.87
CA ALA A 72 -4.14 -2.92 6.34
C ALA A 72 -2.75 -3.55 6.25
N SER A 73 -2.11 -3.48 5.08
CA SER A 73 -0.79 -4.05 4.84
C SER A 73 0.29 -3.45 5.75
N THR A 74 0.25 -2.13 5.98
CA THR A 74 1.19 -1.42 6.86
C THR A 74 1.01 -1.85 8.32
N LYS A 75 -0.22 -1.98 8.80
CA LYS A 75 -0.48 -2.45 10.17
C LYS A 75 0.06 -3.84 10.40
N GLU A 76 -0.03 -4.72 9.40
CA GLU A 76 0.56 -6.05 9.55
C GLU A 76 2.09 -6.02 9.57
N GLU A 77 2.74 -5.10 8.84
CA GLU A 77 4.20 -4.92 8.87
C GLU A 77 4.70 -4.32 10.18
N GLN A 78 3.91 -3.45 10.83
CA GLN A 78 4.26 -2.81 12.09
C GLN A 78 4.04 -3.71 13.33
N ALA A 79 3.54 -4.93 13.15
CA ALA A 79 3.29 -5.88 14.23
C ALA A 79 4.54 -6.03 15.14
N SER A 80 4.38 -5.76 16.42
CA SER A 80 5.49 -5.57 17.39
C SER A 80 6.35 -6.81 17.69
N ASN A 81 5.97 -7.98 17.18
CA ASN A 81 6.59 -9.27 17.51
C ASN A 81 6.88 -10.13 16.27
N ILE A 82 7.55 -9.57 15.25
CA ILE A 82 7.95 -10.35 14.09
C ILE A 82 8.99 -11.39 14.48
N ARG A 83 8.62 -12.68 14.41
CA ARG A 83 9.54 -13.81 14.59
C ARG A 83 9.69 -14.56 13.28
N MET A 84 10.92 -14.77 12.83
CA MET A 84 11.18 -15.68 11.71
C MET A 84 11.28 -17.12 12.23
N ASP A 85 10.76 -18.10 11.49
CA ASP A 85 11.00 -19.51 11.86
C ASP A 85 12.47 -19.88 11.60
N THR A 86 13.27 -19.94 12.66
CA THR A 86 14.69 -20.31 12.62
C THR A 86 14.93 -21.82 12.53
N THR A 87 13.89 -22.65 12.69
CA THR A 87 13.99 -24.13 12.69
C THR A 87 14.10 -24.71 11.26
N ALA A 88 13.79 -23.92 10.24
CA ALA A 88 14.19 -24.18 8.87
C ALA A 88 15.56 -23.53 8.61
N ALA A 89 16.64 -24.27 8.80
CA ALA A 89 18.03 -23.83 8.60
C ALA A 89 18.42 -23.46 7.13
N ARG A 90 17.47 -22.94 6.33
CA ARG A 90 17.60 -22.49 4.92
C ARG A 90 16.83 -21.18 4.65
N GLY A 91 16.65 -20.34 5.66
CA GLY A 91 15.62 -19.28 5.82
C GLY A 91 15.59 -18.06 4.86
N SER A 92 16.15 -18.12 3.65
CA SER A 92 15.79 -17.21 2.56
C SER A 92 15.66 -18.00 1.27
N TRP A 93 14.44 -18.28 0.85
CA TRP A 93 14.21 -18.75 -0.50
C TRP A 93 14.11 -17.55 -1.44
N SER A 94 14.91 -17.57 -2.50
CA SER A 94 14.85 -16.56 -3.56
C SER A 94 14.89 -17.26 -4.90
N ASN A 95 14.21 -16.69 -5.89
CA ASN A 95 14.28 -17.12 -7.28
C ASN A 95 14.01 -15.91 -8.20
N GLN A 96 13.83 -16.14 -9.49
CA GLN A 96 13.56 -15.06 -10.44
C GLN A 96 12.27 -14.27 -10.14
N TRP A 97 11.32 -14.87 -9.42
CA TRP A 97 10.02 -14.29 -9.07
C TRP A 97 10.01 -13.62 -7.69
N PHE A 98 10.76 -14.14 -6.73
CA PHE A 98 10.79 -13.62 -5.37
C PHE A 98 12.22 -13.37 -4.93
N ALA A 99 12.51 -12.14 -4.53
CA ALA A 99 13.80 -11.79 -3.92
C ALA A 99 13.96 -12.46 -2.55
N LYS A 100 12.84 -12.72 -1.87
CA LYS A 100 12.80 -13.41 -0.58
C LYS A 100 11.43 -14.06 -0.36
N GLY A 101 11.42 -15.24 0.23
CA GLY A 101 10.25 -15.89 0.80
C GLY A 101 10.59 -16.51 2.14
N VAL A 102 9.80 -16.23 3.17
CA VAL A 102 10.06 -16.67 4.54
C VAL A 102 8.77 -16.75 5.37
N TRP A 103 8.70 -17.72 6.28
CA TRP A 103 7.65 -17.77 7.31
C TRP A 103 7.98 -16.78 8.43
N ILE A 104 7.05 -15.87 8.68
CA ILE A 104 7.09 -14.93 9.79
C ILE A 104 5.88 -15.14 10.69
N ALA A 105 6.04 -14.94 11.99
CA ALA A 105 4.93 -14.81 12.92
C ALA A 105 4.74 -13.33 13.24
N ARG A 106 3.52 -12.83 13.11
CA ARG A 106 3.10 -11.45 13.38
C ARG A 106 1.92 -11.52 14.35
N ASP A 107 2.07 -10.94 15.53
CA ASP A 107 1.05 -10.98 16.59
C ASP A 107 0.47 -12.38 16.86
N GLY A 108 1.35 -13.39 16.84
CA GLY A 108 0.99 -14.79 17.09
C GLY A 108 0.42 -15.55 15.89
N MET A 109 0.20 -14.89 14.75
CA MET A 109 -0.24 -15.51 13.50
C MET A 109 0.93 -15.74 12.55
N TRP A 110 1.03 -16.95 12.00
CA TRP A 110 2.01 -17.24 10.96
C TRP A 110 1.54 -16.69 9.62
N SER A 111 2.48 -16.14 8.85
CA SER A 111 2.28 -15.63 7.50
C SER A 111 3.47 -16.01 6.63
N LEU A 112 3.21 -16.41 5.40
CA LEU A 112 4.24 -16.56 4.38
C LEU A 112 4.48 -15.19 3.75
N SER A 113 5.61 -14.57 4.09
CA SER A 113 6.03 -13.29 3.55
C SER A 113 6.83 -13.49 2.27
N LEU A 114 6.32 -12.96 1.16
CA LEU A 114 6.91 -13.06 -0.17
C LEU A 114 7.26 -11.66 -0.67
N GLN A 115 8.53 -11.44 -1.03
CA GLN A 115 9.01 -10.21 -1.65
C GLN A 115 9.09 -10.42 -3.17
N PRO A 116 8.13 -9.93 -3.97
CA PRO A 116 8.19 -10.06 -5.42
C PRO A 116 9.38 -9.30 -6.01
N THR A 117 9.85 -9.76 -7.17
CA THR A 117 10.84 -9.03 -7.98
C THR A 117 10.13 -8.07 -8.96
N TRP A 118 10.79 -7.74 -10.06
CA TRP A 118 10.34 -6.80 -11.09
C TRP A 118 8.96 -7.15 -11.71
N TRP A 119 8.55 -8.42 -11.71
CA TRP A 119 7.32 -8.84 -12.40
C TRP A 119 6.07 -8.18 -11.81
N ALA A 120 6.07 -7.90 -10.50
CA ALA A 120 4.93 -7.25 -9.82
C ALA A 120 4.72 -5.80 -10.26
N ALA A 121 5.77 -5.13 -10.74
CA ALA A 121 5.70 -3.76 -11.29
C ALA A 121 5.29 -3.73 -12.77
N THR A 122 5.23 -4.89 -13.44
CA THR A 122 4.88 -4.96 -14.86
C THR A 122 3.43 -4.53 -15.06
N ALA A 123 3.14 -3.90 -16.21
CA ALA A 123 1.78 -3.59 -16.62
C ALA A 123 0.95 -4.87 -16.84
N THR A 124 -0.36 -4.73 -16.76
CA THR A 124 -1.31 -5.78 -17.11
C THR A 124 -1.53 -5.83 -18.63
N PRO A 125 -1.82 -7.02 -19.21
CA PRO A 125 -2.09 -8.30 -18.55
C PRO A 125 -0.84 -9.11 -18.16
N THR A 126 0.36 -8.69 -18.59
CA THR A 126 1.61 -9.44 -18.40
C THR A 126 1.90 -9.81 -16.94
N ARG A 127 1.56 -8.93 -15.99
CA ARG A 127 1.65 -9.21 -14.55
C ARG A 127 0.96 -10.52 -14.14
N TYR A 128 -0.22 -10.81 -14.68
CA TYR A 128 -0.97 -12.03 -14.33
C TYR A 128 -0.33 -13.30 -14.88
N TYR A 129 0.23 -13.21 -16.08
CA TYR A 129 0.98 -14.33 -16.66
C TYR A 129 2.19 -14.69 -15.79
N TYR A 130 2.92 -13.69 -15.31
CA TYR A 130 4.02 -13.92 -14.38
C TYR A 130 3.55 -14.34 -12.99
N ALA A 131 2.41 -13.85 -12.51
CA ALA A 131 1.85 -14.25 -11.22
C ALA A 131 1.57 -15.76 -11.13
N GLU A 132 1.02 -16.36 -12.18
CA GLU A 132 0.82 -17.83 -12.23
C GLU A 132 2.14 -18.58 -12.16
N SER A 133 3.14 -18.13 -12.93
CA SER A 133 4.48 -18.72 -12.93
C SER A 133 5.19 -18.54 -11.60
N ALA A 134 5.00 -17.39 -10.94
CA ALA A 134 5.53 -17.10 -9.62
C ALA A 134 4.90 -18.00 -8.57
N TRP A 135 3.57 -18.09 -8.52
CA TRP A 135 2.85 -18.93 -7.57
C TRP A 135 3.22 -20.40 -7.69
N ALA A 136 3.43 -20.93 -8.90
CA ALA A 136 3.84 -22.32 -9.11
C ALA A 136 5.13 -22.69 -8.36
N THR A 137 5.98 -21.71 -8.03
CA THR A 137 7.21 -21.94 -7.27
C THR A 137 7.02 -21.97 -5.75
N VAL A 138 5.87 -21.52 -5.24
CA VAL A 138 5.59 -21.39 -3.80
C VAL A 138 5.24 -22.74 -3.14
N PRO A 139 4.24 -23.53 -3.59
CA PRO A 139 3.89 -24.78 -2.93
C PRO A 139 5.05 -25.78 -2.81
N PRO A 140 5.89 -26.02 -3.83
CA PRO A 140 7.03 -26.94 -3.71
C PRO A 140 8.00 -26.56 -2.59
N GLN A 141 8.11 -25.26 -2.29
CA GLN A 141 9.03 -24.75 -1.27
C GLN A 141 8.41 -24.73 0.14
N PHE A 142 7.14 -24.35 0.26
CA PHE A 142 6.56 -23.99 1.56
C PHE A 142 5.44 -24.91 2.04
N SER A 143 4.83 -25.72 1.16
CA SER A 143 3.61 -26.47 1.51
C SER A 143 3.80 -27.62 2.50
N SER A 144 5.03 -28.12 2.66
CA SER A 144 5.37 -29.14 3.67
C SER A 144 5.59 -28.56 5.07
N SER A 145 5.67 -27.23 5.20
CA SER A 145 5.83 -26.56 6.49
C SER A 145 4.63 -26.81 7.39
N ARG A 146 4.86 -27.00 8.70
CA ARG A 146 3.78 -27.07 9.71
C ARG A 146 2.88 -25.84 9.69
N HIS A 147 3.41 -24.68 9.29
CA HIS A 147 2.64 -23.44 9.18
C HIS A 147 1.62 -23.49 8.05
N TRP A 148 1.88 -24.29 7.02
CA TRP A 148 0.94 -24.57 5.94
C TRP A 148 0.03 -25.75 6.30
N THR A 149 0.61 -26.88 6.69
CA THR A 149 -0.12 -28.15 6.88
C THR A 149 -1.05 -28.15 8.08
N ALA A 150 -0.88 -27.23 9.04
CA ALA A 150 -1.82 -27.05 10.15
C ALA A 150 -3.22 -26.61 9.69
N TYR A 151 -3.38 -26.06 8.48
CA TYR A 151 -4.64 -25.51 7.99
C TYR A 151 -5.07 -26.20 6.68
N PRO A 152 -6.19 -26.95 6.68
CA PRO A 152 -6.66 -27.65 5.47
C PRO A 152 -6.95 -26.74 4.28
N THR A 153 -7.29 -25.48 4.53
CA THR A 153 -7.62 -24.47 3.52
C THR A 153 -6.42 -23.64 3.05
N ALA A 154 -5.23 -23.84 3.64
CA ALA A 154 -4.02 -23.05 3.42
C ALA A 154 -3.73 -22.80 1.94
N SER A 155 -3.71 -23.87 1.12
CA SER A 155 -3.36 -23.77 -0.30
C SER A 155 -4.30 -22.87 -1.10
N LYS A 156 -5.61 -22.99 -0.84
CA LYS A 156 -6.63 -22.17 -1.49
C LYS A 156 -6.54 -20.72 -0.99
N MET A 157 -6.50 -20.54 0.32
CA MET A 157 -6.58 -19.21 0.94
C MET A 157 -5.33 -18.37 0.67
N MET A 158 -4.14 -18.95 0.73
CA MET A 158 -2.93 -18.21 0.40
C MET A 158 -2.83 -17.89 -1.10
N LYS A 159 -3.34 -18.75 -2.00
CA LYS A 159 -3.45 -18.42 -3.43
C LYS A 159 -4.41 -17.25 -3.65
N GLU A 160 -5.58 -17.26 -3.03
CA GLU A 160 -6.54 -16.16 -3.14
C GLU A 160 -5.98 -14.84 -2.61
N GLN A 161 -5.28 -14.86 -1.46
CA GLN A 161 -4.57 -13.68 -0.93
C GLN A 161 -3.49 -13.21 -1.90
N PHE A 162 -2.67 -14.13 -2.44
CA PHE A 162 -1.63 -13.82 -3.41
C PHE A 162 -2.21 -13.14 -4.66
N ASP A 163 -3.27 -13.70 -5.22
CA ASP A 163 -3.94 -13.14 -6.40
C ASP A 163 -4.57 -11.77 -6.11
N CYS A 164 -5.05 -11.56 -4.89
CA CYS A 164 -5.51 -10.24 -4.45
C CYS A 164 -4.36 -9.24 -4.41
N HIS A 165 -3.22 -9.56 -3.79
CA HIS A 165 -2.04 -8.70 -3.77
C HIS A 165 -1.52 -8.38 -5.19
N VAL A 166 -1.55 -9.34 -6.12
CA VAL A 166 -1.17 -9.14 -7.53
C VAL A 166 -1.97 -8.02 -8.20
N ARG A 167 -3.23 -7.80 -7.81
CA ARG A 167 -4.06 -6.69 -8.33
C ARG A 167 -3.49 -5.33 -7.95
N TYR A 168 -2.88 -5.21 -6.78
CA TYR A 168 -2.16 -4.02 -6.35
C TYR A 168 -0.72 -3.97 -6.89
N GLY A 169 -0.17 -5.12 -7.31
CA GLY A 169 1.18 -5.23 -7.83
C GLY A 169 2.22 -4.85 -6.78
N ASN A 170 3.27 -4.16 -7.19
CA ASN A 170 4.33 -3.73 -6.27
C ASN A 170 3.96 -2.48 -5.43
N LEU A 171 2.69 -2.07 -5.38
CA LEU A 171 2.27 -0.88 -4.62
C LEU A 171 2.61 -1.00 -3.13
N LYS A 172 2.49 -2.20 -2.56
CA LYS A 172 2.95 -2.52 -1.21
C LYS A 172 3.47 -3.94 -1.18
N THR A 173 4.67 -4.11 -0.65
CA THR A 173 5.38 -5.39 -0.51
C THR A 173 6.13 -5.41 0.83
N PRO A 174 6.32 -6.58 1.45
CA PRO A 174 6.05 -7.93 0.94
C PRO A 174 4.56 -8.30 0.92
N TYR A 175 4.20 -9.32 0.13
CA TYR A 175 2.89 -9.96 0.20
C TYR A 175 2.90 -10.94 1.37
N ASN A 176 2.02 -10.75 2.34
CA ASN A 176 1.99 -11.60 3.53
C ASN A 176 0.74 -12.47 3.51
N LEU A 177 0.94 -13.77 3.32
CA LEU A 177 -0.15 -14.72 3.08
C LEU A 177 -0.40 -15.53 4.34
N GLU A 178 -1.62 -15.48 4.87
CA GLU A 178 -1.96 -16.11 6.15
C GLU A 178 -2.70 -17.45 5.92
N PRO A 179 -2.08 -18.59 6.25
CA PRO A 179 -2.68 -19.91 6.02
C PRO A 179 -3.89 -20.18 6.92
N SER A 180 -4.03 -19.46 8.04
CA SER A 180 -5.14 -19.56 8.99
C SER A 180 -6.45 -18.91 8.51
N ARG A 181 -6.41 -18.12 7.44
CA ARG A 181 -7.61 -17.45 6.91
C ARG A 181 -8.62 -18.47 6.40
N THR A 182 -9.90 -18.15 6.58
CA THR A 182 -11.03 -18.94 6.05
C THR A 182 -11.83 -18.19 4.99
N SER A 183 -11.53 -16.91 4.81
CA SER A 183 -12.11 -15.98 3.83
C SER A 183 -11.13 -14.83 3.61
N ILE A 184 -11.26 -14.10 2.51
CA ILE A 184 -10.43 -12.92 2.22
C ILE A 184 -11.29 -11.70 1.88
N SER A 185 -10.85 -10.53 2.32
CA SER A 185 -11.32 -9.26 1.79
C SER A 185 -10.72 -9.02 0.40
N GLN A 186 -11.55 -8.77 -0.61
CA GLN A 186 -11.08 -8.42 -1.96
C GLN A 186 -10.52 -7.00 -2.06
N ILE A 187 -10.53 -6.26 -0.94
CA ILE A 187 -9.93 -4.93 -0.80
C ILE A 187 -8.59 -5.05 -0.08
N THR A 188 -8.56 -5.62 1.11
CA THR A 188 -7.36 -5.65 1.98
C THR A 188 -6.48 -6.89 1.79
N CYS A 189 -6.96 -7.89 1.04
CA CYS A 189 -6.24 -9.12 0.69
C CYS A 189 -5.87 -10.05 1.85
N ASN A 190 -6.46 -9.83 3.03
CA ASN A 190 -6.36 -10.65 4.23
C ASN A 190 -7.77 -10.96 4.80
#